data_AF-A0A8C9JXP8-F1
#
_entry.id   AF-A0A8C9JXP8-F1
#
_cell.length_a   1.000
_cell.length_b   1.000
_cell.length_c   1.000
_cell.angle_alpha   90.00
_cell.angle_beta   90.00
_cell.angle_gamma   90.00
#
_symmetry.space_group_name_H-M   'P 1'
#
loop_
_entity.id
_entity.type
_entity.pdbx_description
1 polymer ?
#
loop_
_entity_poly.entity_id
_entity_poly.type
_entity_poly.pdbx_seq_one_letter_code
_entity_poly.pdbx_strand_id
1 'polypeptide(L)' 'MKIRLGPGSRGTRWFEILPGIGIMVVSTAYIHRFCNEGKEKRVAYYPYQWSLMQRDRHISGVNRYYVSKCLENID' A
#
# COMPACT_ATOMS: atom_id res chain seq x y z
N MET A 1 9.81 -5.36 21.88
CA MET A 1 8.77 -6.28 22.36
C MET A 1 9.37 -7.68 22.40
N LYS A 2 9.65 -8.24 23.59
CA LYS A 2 10.36 -9.52 23.75
C LYS A 2 9.40 -10.54 24.35
N ILE A 3 8.88 -11.43 23.51
CA ILE A 3 7.96 -12.49 23.93
C ILE A 3 8.82 -13.57 24.58
N ARG A 4 8.88 -13.61 25.92
CA ARG A 4 9.68 -14.58 26.67
C ARG A 4 8.81 -15.81 26.93
N LEU A 5 8.89 -16.82 26.07
CA LEU A 5 8.28 -18.13 26.32
C LEU A 5 9.18 -18.92 27.27
N GLY A 6 8.60 -19.45 28.35
CA GLY A 6 9.30 -20.17 29.41
C GLY A 6 10.08 -21.40 28.92
N PRO A 7 11.02 -21.92 29.72
CA PRO A 7 11.96 -22.94 29.29
C PRO A 7 11.26 -24.29 29.17
N GLY A 8 10.78 -24.65 27.97
CA GLY A 8 10.10 -25.94 27.79
C GLY A 8 9.65 -26.36 26.39
N SER A 9 9.87 -25.60 25.31
CA SER A 9 9.38 -25.95 23.98
C SER A 9 10.49 -25.93 22.92
N ARG A 10 11.10 -27.10 22.66
CA ARG A 10 12.10 -27.35 21.60
C ARG A 10 11.44 -27.67 20.25
N GLY A 11 10.49 -26.84 19.83
CA GLY A 11 9.87 -26.92 18.51
C GLY A 11 9.16 -25.59 18.23
N THR A 12 9.57 -24.89 17.17
CA THR A 12 8.97 -23.62 16.75
C THR A 12 7.48 -23.83 16.57
N ARG A 13 6.66 -23.28 17.47
CA ARG A 13 5.21 -23.34 17.29
C ARG A 13 4.83 -22.43 16.13
N TRP A 14 3.87 -22.87 15.31
CA TRP A 14 3.49 -22.18 14.07
C TRP A 14 3.08 -20.71 14.24
N PHE A 15 2.71 -20.27 15.45
CA PHE A 15 2.31 -18.88 15.74
C PHE A 15 3.47 -17.90 15.96
N GLU A 16 4.71 -18.35 16.12
CA GLU A 16 5.87 -17.46 16.35
C GLU A 16 6.17 -16.55 15.15
N ILE A 17 5.66 -16.87 13.96
CA ILE A 17 5.76 -16.07 12.74
C ILE A 17 4.78 -14.88 12.71
N LEU A 18 3.68 -14.95 13.47
CA LEU A 18 2.59 -13.97 13.41
C LEU A 18 3.03 -12.52 13.71
N PRO A 19 3.89 -12.26 14.72
CA PRO A 19 4.38 -10.90 14.96
C PRO A 19 5.20 -10.34 13.79
N GLY A 20 5.98 -11.18 13.10
CA GLY A 20 6.76 -10.78 11.94
C GLY A 20 5.87 -10.37 10.76
N ILE A 21 4.82 -11.16 10.49
CA ILE A 21 3.81 -10.85 9.47
C ILE A 21 3.09 -9.53 9.82
N GLY A 22 2.73 -9.33 11.08
CA GLY A 22 2.07 -8.10 11.53
C GLY A 22 2.88 -6.84 11.21
N ILE A 23 4.19 -6.85 11.48
CA ILE A 23 5.09 -5.72 11.19
C ILE A 23 5.19 -5.49 9.67
N MET A 24 5.28 -6.55 8.87
CA MET A 24 5.33 -6.45 7.41
C MET A 24 4.05 -5.82 6.83
N VAL A 25 2.87 -6.23 7.31
CA VAL A 25 1.59 -5.67 6.85
C VAL A 25 1.49 -4.18 7.16
N VAL A 26 1.85 -3.78 8.38
CA VAL A 26 1.87 -2.36 8.78
C VAL A 26 2.83 -1.58 7.89
N SER A 27 4.04 -2.09 7.68
CA SER A 27 5.06 -1.45 6.83
C SER A 27 4.55 -1.25 5.39
N THR A 28 3.90 -2.27 4.83
CA THR A 28 3.38 -2.25 3.46
C THR A 28 2.25 -1.23 3.31
N ALA A 29 1.37 -1.11 4.31
CA ALA A 29 0.31 -0.09 4.32
C ALA A 29 0.89 1.34 4.35
N TYR A 30 1.92 1.60 5.16
CA TYR A 30 2.60 2.90 5.19
C TYR A 30 3.27 3.22 3.85
N ILE A 31 3.97 2.26 3.25
CA ILE A 31 4.61 2.45 1.94
C ILE A 31 3.57 2.76 0.86
N HIS A 32 2.44 2.05 0.84
CA HIS A 32 1.37 2.30 -0.11
C HIS A 32 0.77 3.69 -0.01
N ARG A 33 0.59 4.20 1.22
CA ARG A 33 0.13 5.57 1.45
C ARG A 33 1.19 6.57 1.02
N PHE A 34 2.45 6.36 1.41
CA PHE A 34 3.55 7.27 1.07
C PHE A 34 3.72 7.45 -0.44
N CYS A 35 3.72 6.34 -1.20
CA CYS A 35 3.92 6.40 -2.65
C CYS A 35 2.77 7.03 -3.45
N ASN A 36 1.58 7.20 -2.84
CA ASN A 36 0.38 7.72 -3.51
C ASN A 36 -0.16 9.00 -2.84
N GLU A 37 0.72 9.86 -2.31
CA GLU A 37 0.35 11.13 -1.66
C GLU A 37 -0.63 10.97 -0.49
N GLY A 38 -0.47 9.92 0.31
CA GLY A 38 -1.34 9.62 1.44
C GLY A 38 -2.68 8.99 1.06
N LYS A 39 -2.97 8.85 -0.24
CA LYS A 39 -4.17 8.16 -0.75
C LYS A 39 -3.93 6.65 -0.82
N GLU A 40 -5.02 5.91 -0.93
CA GLU A 40 -4.94 4.48 -1.19
C GLU A 40 -4.42 4.21 -2.61
N LYS A 41 -3.62 3.16 -2.75
CA LYS A 41 -3.12 2.73 -4.06
C LYS A 41 -4.30 2.31 -4.94
N ARG A 42 -4.42 2.90 -6.13
CA ARG A 42 -5.38 2.42 -7.13
C ARG A 42 -4.96 1.05 -7.66
N VAL A 43 -5.90 0.11 -7.64
CA VAL A 43 -5.74 -1.24 -8.19
C VAL A 43 -6.61 -1.36 -9.44
N ALA A 44 -5.99 -1.66 -10.57
CA ALA A 44 -6.68 -1.88 -11.83
C ALA A 44 -6.86 -3.38 -12.06
N TYR A 45 -7.98 -3.93 -11.58
CA TYR A 45 -8.39 -5.31 -11.84
C TYR A 45 -8.92 -5.47 -13.28
N TYR A 46 -9.59 -4.44 -13.79
CA TYR A 46 -10.19 -4.44 -15.11
C TYR A 46 -9.46 -3.49 -16.07
N PRO A 47 -9.46 -3.78 -17.38
CA PRO A 47 -8.81 -2.92 -18.38
C PRO A 47 -9.39 -1.50 -18.39
N TYR A 48 -10.68 -1.35 -18.10
CA TYR A 48 -11.31 -0.03 -17.95
C TYR A 48 -10.66 0.81 -16.83
N GLN A 49 -10.38 0.19 -15.69
CA GLN A 49 -9.72 0.88 -14.56
C GLN A 49 -8.30 1.30 -14.94
N TRP A 50 -7.59 0.48 -15.72
CA TRP A 50 -6.27 0.81 -16.23
C TRP A 50 -6.30 2.00 -17.19
N SER A 51 -7.26 2.02 -18.14
CA SER A 51 -7.44 3.12 -19.07
C SER A 51 -7.71 4.45 -18.35
N LEU A 52 -8.55 4.43 -17.30
CA LEU A 52 -8.77 5.61 -16.46
C LEU A 52 -7.50 6.06 -15.73
N MET A 53 -6.72 5.10 -15.21
CA MET A 53 -5.46 5.40 -14.52
C MET A 53 -4.41 6.03 -15.46
N GLN A 54 -4.35 5.56 -16.71
CA GLN A 54 -3.49 6.16 -17.74
C GLN A 54 -3.98 7.54 -18.16
N ARG A 55 -5.30 7.75 -18.22
CA ARG A 55 -5.88 9.06 -18.48
C ARG A 55 -5.49 10.06 -17.40
N ASP A 56 -5.64 9.69 -16.13
CA ASP A 56 -5.26 10.55 -15.00
C ASP A 56 -3.75 10.84 -14.99
N ARG A 57 -2.93 9.85 -15.38
CA ARG A 57 -1.48 10.05 -15.57
C ARG A 57 -1.16 11.12 -16.60
N HIS A 58 -1.88 11.15 -17.74
CA HIS A 58 -1.68 12.16 -18.78
C HIS A 58 -2.19 13.54 -18.34
N ILE A 59 -3.39 13.60 -17.75
CA ILE A 59 -4.00 14.85 -17.27
C ILE A 59 -3.17 15.50 -16.16
N SER A 60 -2.47 14.70 -15.35
CA SER A 60 -1.64 15.22 -14.25
C SER A 60 -0.53 16.18 -14.70
N GLY A 61 -0.05 16.10 -15.96
CA GLY A 61 1.07 16.88 -16.48
C GLY A 61 2.46 16.48 -15.92
N VAL A 62 2.50 15.71 -14.83
CA VAL A 62 3.73 15.27 -14.14
C VAL A 62 3.97 13.78 -14.26
N ASN A 63 3.26 13.11 -15.17
CA ASN A 63 3.38 11.68 -15.45
C ASN A 63 3.08 10.77 -14.24
N ARG A 64 2.28 11.24 -13.26
CA ARG A 64 1.91 10.55 -12.02
C ARG A 64 0.40 10.46 -11.88
N TYR A 65 -0.13 9.24 -11.75
CA TYR A 65 -1.60 9.01 -11.74
C TYR A 65 -2.30 9.38 -10.42
N TYR A 66 -1.56 9.49 -9.30
CA TYR A 66 -2.13 9.81 -7.99
C TYR A 66 -2.33 11.32 -7.77
N VAL A 67 -1.71 12.14 -8.62
CA VAL A 67 -1.85 13.60 -8.64
C VAL A 67 -3.18 13.92 -9.32
N SER A 68 -4.20 14.18 -8.53
CA SER A 68 -5.54 14.50 -9.01
C SER A 68 -5.62 15.96 -9.41
N LYS A 69 -6.13 16.23 -10.61
CA LYS A 69 -6.53 17.57 -11.06
C LYS A 69 -8.04 17.70 -10.89
N CYS A 70 -8.47 18.76 -10.21
CA CYS A 70 -9.87 19.05 -9.95
C CYS A 70 -10.37 20.18 -10.86
N LEU A 71 -11.40 20.90 -10.43
CA LEU A 71 -11.99 22.04 -11.14
C LEU A 71 -11.01 23.20 -11.35
N GLU A 72 -9.95 23.30 -10.53
CA GLU A 72 -8.85 24.25 -10.70
C GLU A 72 -8.12 24.16 -12.05
N ASN A 73 -8.32 23.07 -12.80
CA ASN A 73 -7.71 22.83 -14.10
C ASN A 73 -8.62 23.23 -15.28
N ILE A 74 -9.81 23.79 -15.01
CA ILE A 74 -10.77 24.23 -16.02
C ILE A 74 -10.91 25.74 -15.87
N ASP A 75 -10.45 26.48 -16.88
CA ASP A 75 -10.60 27.94 -17.02
C ASP A 75 -12.02 28.30 -17.46
#